data_AF-A0A1H0PRA6-F1
#
_entry.id   AF-A0A1H0PRA6-F1
#
_cell.length_a   1.000
_cell.length_b   1.000
_cell.length_c   1.000
_cell.angle_alpha   90.00
_cell.angle_beta   90.00
_cell.angle_gamma   90.00
#
_symmetry.space_group_name_H-M   'P 1'
#
loop_
_entity.id
_entity.type
_entity.pdbx_description
1 polymer ?
#
loop_
_entity_poly.entity_id
_entity_poly.type
_entity_poly.pdbx_seq_one_letter_code
_entity_poly.pdbx_strand_id
1 'polypeptide(L)'
;MRDFLKLRVIINKLDPLGLIRGGAPENEHDNVTQKLIRCLYDHKLENVRDLLIDCYDEYGFNGRNIQEEFKDSFNKKIEGIYNLIEDWYLNKYKKER
;
A
#
# COMPACT_ATOMS: atom_id res chain seq x y z
N MET A 1 17.29 -3.81 -0.19
CA MET A 1 17.11 -3.32 1.19
C MET A 1 16.68 -1.85 1.27
N ARG A 2 17.36 -0.91 0.58
CA ARG A 2 16.98 0.53 0.63
C ARG A 2 15.57 0.82 0.10
N ASP A 3 15.17 0.17 -1.00
CA ASP A 3 13.85 0.37 -1.59
C ASP A 3 12.74 -0.22 -0.72
N PHE A 4 13.01 -1.37 -0.08
CA PHE A 4 12.10 -1.96 0.90
C PHE A 4 11.78 -1.01 2.05
N LEU A 5 12.79 -0.43 2.70
CA LEU A 5 12.56 0.47 3.83
C LEU A 5 11.78 1.74 3.41
N LYS A 6 12.02 2.28 2.21
CA LYS A 6 11.27 3.43 1.70
C LYS A 6 9.80 3.09 1.44
N LEU A 7 9.54 1.96 0.80
CA LEU A 7 8.19 1.53 0.47
C LEU A 7 7.43 1.09 1.74
N ARG A 8 8.10 0.48 2.71
CA ARG A 8 7.54 0.17 4.03
C ARG A 8 7.01 1.42 4.72
N VAL A 9 7.73 2.54 4.68
CA VAL A 9 7.24 3.81 5.25
C VAL A 9 5.95 4.28 4.58
N ILE A 10 5.78 4.03 3.28
CA ILE A 10 4.55 4.36 2.55
C ILE A 10 3.42 3.38 2.90
N ILE A 11 3.70 2.07 2.91
CA ILE A 11 2.72 1.03 3.28
C ILE A 11 2.26 1.20 4.73
N ASN A 12 3.14 1.55 5.66
CA ASN A 12 2.77 1.80 7.05
C ASN A 12 1.83 3.01 7.22
N LYS A 13 1.70 3.90 6.23
CA LYS A 13 0.67 4.94 6.22
C LYS A 13 -0.70 4.43 5.82
N LEU A 14 -0.76 3.28 5.13
CA LEU A 14 -2.02 2.60 4.88
C LEU A 14 -2.63 2.14 6.21
N ASP A 15 -1.82 1.63 7.13
CA ASP A 15 -2.22 1.19 8.49
C ASP A 15 -3.66 0.60 8.51
N PRO A 16 -3.92 -0.51 7.81
CA PRO A 16 -5.23 -1.15 7.80
C PRO A 16 -5.66 -1.40 9.24
N LEU A 17 -6.91 -1.03 9.56
CA LEU A 17 -7.49 -1.18 10.91
C LEU A 17 -6.73 -0.44 12.04
N GLY A 18 -5.74 0.40 11.72
CA GLY A 18 -4.99 1.15 12.71
C GLY A 18 -4.05 0.30 13.57
N LEU A 19 -3.54 -0.83 13.06
CA LEU A 19 -2.71 -1.77 13.82
C LEU A 19 -1.43 -1.12 14.35
N ILE A 20 -0.67 -0.41 13.51
CA ILE A 20 0.57 0.28 13.93
C ILE A 20 0.22 1.37 14.94
N ARG A 21 -0.81 2.18 14.66
CA ARG A 21 -1.30 3.18 15.62
C ARG A 21 -1.76 2.54 16.94
N GLY A 22 -2.26 1.31 16.89
CA GLY A 22 -2.68 0.50 18.04
C GLY A 22 -1.54 -0.16 18.81
N GLY A 23 -0.29 0.02 18.37
CA GLY A 23 0.90 -0.51 19.04
C GLY A 23 1.50 -1.77 18.40
N ALA A 24 0.99 -2.21 17.25
CA ALA A 24 1.65 -3.25 16.47
C ALA A 24 3.03 -2.75 15.99
N PRO A 25 4.02 -3.65 15.87
CA PRO A 25 5.35 -3.26 15.45
C PRO A 25 5.36 -2.79 14.00
N GLU A 26 6.32 -1.94 13.63
CA GLU A 26 6.39 -1.36 12.28
C GLU A 26 6.56 -2.40 11.15
N ASN A 27 6.92 -3.65 11.46
CA ASN A 27 7.05 -4.75 10.50
C ASN A 27 5.73 -5.51 10.26
N GLU A 28 4.62 -5.07 10.85
CA GLU A 28 3.29 -5.69 10.72
C GLU A 28 2.86 -5.87 9.25
N HIS A 29 3.23 -4.94 8.37
CA HIS A 29 2.86 -4.92 6.95
C HIS A 29 4.04 -5.26 6.01
N ASP A 30 5.09 -5.91 6.52
CA ASP A 30 6.27 -6.25 5.71
C ASP A 30 5.92 -7.22 4.55
N ASN A 31 4.95 -8.12 4.75
CA ASN A 31 4.39 -8.99 3.70
C ASN A 31 3.83 -8.18 2.51
N VAL A 32 3.05 -7.15 2.79
CA VAL A 32 2.44 -6.27 1.79
C VAL A 32 3.53 -5.47 1.08
N THR A 33 4.53 -4.99 1.83
CA THR A 33 5.70 -4.32 1.27
C THR A 33 6.48 -5.22 0.30
N GLN A 34 6.67 -6.50 0.65
CA GLN A 34 7.32 -7.47 -0.25
C GLN A 34 6.53 -7.70 -1.54
N LYS A 35 5.21 -7.88 -1.43
CA LYS A 35 4.31 -8.03 -2.59
C LYS A 35 4.36 -6.78 -3.48
N LEU A 36 4.36 -5.59 -2.87
CA LEU A 36 4.47 -4.32 -3.59
C LEU A 36 5.78 -4.22 -4.37
N ILE A 37 6.92 -4.53 -3.73
CA ILE A 37 8.23 -4.50 -4.42
C ILE A 37 8.22 -5.39 -5.64
N ARG A 38 7.73 -6.63 -5.50
CA ARG A 38 7.64 -7.56 -6.62
C ARG A 38 6.79 -6.96 -7.74
N CYS A 39 5.63 -6.40 -7.40
CA CYS A 39 4.72 -5.75 -8.34
C CYS A 39 5.40 -4.61 -9.13
N LEU A 40 6.13 -3.73 -8.42
CA LEU A 40 6.83 -2.59 -9.03
C LEU A 40 8.06 -3.01 -9.86
N TYR A 41 8.76 -4.07 -9.47
CA TYR A 41 9.91 -4.58 -10.23
C TYR A 41 9.47 -5.36 -11.48
N ASP A 42 8.27 -5.95 -11.45
CA ASP A 42 7.62 -6.54 -12.62
C ASP A 42 6.92 -5.49 -13.51
N HIS A 43 7.04 -4.20 -13.19
CA HIS A 43 6.41 -3.06 -13.88
C HIS A 43 4.88 -3.10 -13.94
N LYS A 44 4.22 -3.72 -12.96
CA LYS A 44 2.75 -3.88 -12.91
C LYS A 44 2.09 -2.84 -12.01
N LEU A 45 2.30 -1.55 -12.31
CA LEU A 45 1.77 -0.46 -11.49
C LEU A 45 0.24 -0.50 -11.37
N GLU A 46 -0.44 -0.97 -12.41
CA GLU A 46 -1.90 -1.16 -12.46
C GLU A 46 -2.44 -2.07 -11.35
N ASN A 47 -1.64 -3.03 -10.86
CA ASN A 47 -2.06 -3.98 -9.83
C ASN A 47 -1.90 -3.43 -8.40
N VAL A 48 -1.29 -2.24 -8.23
CA VAL A 48 -1.01 -1.70 -6.89
C VAL A 48 -2.30 -1.36 -6.14
N ARG A 49 -3.33 -0.84 -6.82
CA ARG A 49 -4.60 -0.51 -6.18
C ARG A 49 -5.26 -1.74 -5.57
N ASP A 50 -5.36 -2.82 -6.34
CA ASP A 50 -5.92 -4.09 -5.88
C ASP A 50 -5.10 -4.64 -4.71
N LEU A 51 -3.78 -4.56 -4.76
CA LEU A 51 -2.91 -4.98 -3.65
C LEU A 51 -3.17 -4.18 -2.36
N LEU A 52 -3.43 -2.86 -2.46
CA LEU A 52 -3.74 -2.03 -1.29
C LEU A 52 -5.13 -2.37 -0.70
N ILE A 53 -6.09 -2.76 -1.54
CA ILE A 53 -7.42 -3.20 -1.09
C ILE A 53 -7.33 -4.58 -0.45
N ASP A 54 -6.67 -5.53 -1.12
CA ASP A 54 -6.49 -6.91 -0.65
C ASP A 54 -5.70 -6.98 0.66
N CYS A 55 -4.87 -5.98 0.95
CA CYS A 55 -4.19 -5.82 2.24
C CYS A 55 -5.18 -5.82 3.42
N TYR A 56 -6.38 -5.25 3.25
CA TYR A 56 -7.40 -5.28 4.29
C TYR A 56 -8.01 -6.68 4.48
N ASP A 57 -8.16 -7.43 3.39
CA ASP A 57 -8.69 -8.80 3.41
C ASP A 57 -7.74 -9.73 4.20
N GLU A 58 -6.43 -9.48 4.16
CA GLU A 58 -5.43 -10.22 4.97
C GLU A 58 -5.67 -10.07 6.49
N TYR A 59 -6.34 -9.00 6.91
CA TYR A 59 -6.72 -8.77 8.31
C TYR A 59 -8.20 -9.09 8.59
N GLY A 60 -8.87 -9.79 7.68
CA GLY A 60 -10.27 -10.20 7.83
C GLY A 60 -11.29 -9.09 7.61
N PHE A 61 -10.88 -7.95 7.04
CA PHE A 61 -11.78 -6.86 6.67
C PHE A 61 -12.00 -6.83 5.17
N ASN A 62 -13.24 -7.05 4.73
CA ASN A 62 -13.56 -7.10 3.29
C ASN A 62 -13.43 -5.70 2.65
N GLY A 63 -12.27 -5.42 2.08
CA GLY A 63 -11.93 -4.14 1.45
C GLY A 63 -12.76 -3.85 0.19
N ARG A 64 -13.39 -4.86 -0.39
CA ARG A 64 -14.23 -4.77 -1.60
C ARG A 64 -15.70 -4.56 -1.30
N ASN A 65 -16.12 -4.73 -0.05
CA ASN A 65 -17.51 -4.59 0.39
C ASN A 65 -17.63 -3.55 1.52
N ILE A 66 -17.12 -2.35 1.26
CA ILE A 66 -17.23 -1.20 2.15
C ILE A 66 -18.66 -0.67 2.14
N GLN A 67 -19.21 -0.34 3.31
CA GLN A 67 -20.50 0.35 3.41
C GLN A 67 -20.43 1.69 2.69
N GLU A 68 -21.50 2.06 1.97
CA GLU A 68 -21.50 3.21 1.05
C GLU A 68 -21.06 4.53 1.74
N GLU A 69 -21.46 4.73 3.00
CA GLU A 69 -21.08 5.89 3.82
C GLU A 69 -19.57 6.03 4.09
N PHE A 70 -18.79 4.95 4.00
CA PHE A 70 -17.34 4.94 4.19
C PHE A 70 -16.56 4.76 2.88
N LYS A 71 -17.23 4.50 1.77
CA LYS A 71 -16.60 4.17 0.49
C LYS A 71 -15.73 5.29 -0.05
N ASP A 72 -16.20 6.54 0.05
CA ASP A 72 -15.45 7.72 -0.38
C ASP A 72 -14.16 7.93 0.43
N SER A 73 -14.23 7.77 1.75
CA SER A 73 -13.07 7.95 2.63
C SER A 73 -12.06 6.82 2.44
N PHE A 74 -12.55 5.59 2.27
CA PHE A 74 -11.73 4.43 1.92
C PHE A 74 -11.01 4.63 0.59
N ASN A 75 -11.74 4.97 -0.48
CA ASN A 75 -11.17 5.20 -1.81
C ASN A 75 -10.14 6.35 -1.80
N LYS A 76 -10.43 7.46 -1.12
CA LYS A 76 -9.45 8.56 -0.95
C LYS A 76 -8.18 8.11 -0.25
N LYS A 77 -8.29 7.23 0.74
CA LYS A 77 -7.13 6.66 1.43
C LYS A 77 -6.31 5.78 0.49
N ILE A 78 -6.95 4.87 -0.24
CA ILE A 78 -6.28 4.01 -1.23
C ILE A 78 -5.58 4.86 -2.30
N GLU A 79 -6.26 5.84 -2.89
CA GLU A 79 -5.67 6.73 -3.90
C GLU A 79 -4.52 7.57 -3.35
N GLY A 80 -4.64 8.08 -2.11
CA GLY A 80 -3.57 8.82 -1.47
C GLY A 80 -2.30 7.98 -1.30
N ILE A 81 -2.43 6.71 -0.92
CA ILE A 81 -1.29 5.78 -0.82
C ILE A 81 -0.77 5.38 -2.22
N TYR A 82 -1.66 5.10 -3.16
CA TYR A 82 -1.29 4.79 -4.55
C TYR A 82 -0.44 5.90 -5.17
N ASN A 83 -0.85 7.17 -5.03
CA ASN A 83 -0.10 8.30 -5.59
C ASN A 83 1.32 8.41 -5.03
N LEU A 84 1.52 8.15 -3.73
CA LEU A 84 2.85 8.12 -3.12
C LEU A 84 3.73 7.01 -3.71
N ILE A 85 3.14 5.85 -3.99
CA ILE A 85 3.82 4.71 -4.62
C ILE A 85 4.15 5.02 -6.08
N GLU A 86 3.20 5.57 -6.83
CA GLU A 86 3.37 5.98 -8.22
C GLU A 86 4.47 7.03 -8.36
N ASP A 87 4.45 8.07 -7.52
CA ASP A 87 5.51 9.08 -7.47
C ASP A 87 6.88 8.46 -7.17
N TRP A 88 6.95 7.54 -6.21
CA TRP A 88 8.18 6.82 -5.91
C TRP A 88 8.68 6.02 -7.13
N TYR A 89 7.77 5.29 -7.79
CA TYR A 89 8.05 4.44 -8.94
C TYR A 89 8.54 5.27 -10.12
N LEU A 90 7.80 6.32 -10.50
CA LEU A 90 8.17 7.22 -11.59
C LEU A 90 9.51 7.91 -11.32
N ASN A 91 9.77 8.34 -10.08
CA ASN A 91 11.05 8.97 -9.73
C ASN A 91 12.25 8.00 -9.79
N LYS A 92 12.03 6.71 -9.49
CA LYS A 92 13.07 5.68 -9.61
C LYS A 92 13.43 5.44 -11.07
N TYR A 93 12.44 5.16 -11.91
CA TYR A 93 12.69 4.77 -13.30
C TYR A 93 12.86 5.96 -14.28
N LYS A 94 12.45 7.18 -13.92
CA LYS A 94 12.85 8.40 -14.66
C LYS A 94 14.33 8.74 -14.49
N LYS A 95 14.94 8.37 -13.36
CA LYS A 95 16.37 8.61 -13.08
C LYS A 95 17.30 7.55 -13.69
N GLU A 96 16.75 6.44 -14.15
CA GLU A 96 17.48 5.35 -14.80
C GLU A 96 17.46 5.49 -16.35
N ARG A 97 16.95 6.61 -16.89
CA ARG A 97 17.02 7.01 -18.30
C ARG A 97 17.99 8.15 -18.53
#